data_AF-A0A374BKA2-F1
#
_entry.id   AF-A0A374BKA2-F1
#
_cell.length_a   1.000
_cell.length_b   1.000
_cell.length_c   1.000
_cell.angle_alpha   90.00
_cell.angle_beta   90.00
_cell.angle_gamma   90.00
#
_symmetry.space_group_name_H-M   'P 1'
#
loop_
_entity.id
_entity.type
_entity.pdbx_description
1 polymer ?
#
loop_
_entity_poly.entity_id
_entity_poly.type
_entity_poly.pdbx_seq_one_letter_code
_entity_poly.pdbx_strand_id
1 'polypeptide(L)'
;MKKLILAQVLTTNGTAECSGLYDENGDPVTVEVEKDDSGVSLTIWQNAEERECRDCGISEEEIQRTCAMYEDCDECPLKDYCGDESEVSS
;
A
#
# COMPACT_ATOMS: atom_id res chain seq x y z
N MET A 1 -31.35 -1.22 3.03
CA MET A 1 -30.00 -1.16 2.43
C MET A 1 -30.13 -0.85 0.95
N LYS A 2 -29.61 0.29 0.48
CA LYS A 2 -29.56 0.58 -0.96
C LYS A 2 -28.39 -0.22 -1.53
N LYS A 3 -28.67 -1.23 -2.34
CA LYS A 3 -27.62 -1.92 -3.11
C LYS A 3 -27.22 -0.98 -4.25
N LEU A 4 -26.04 -0.37 -4.15
CA LEU A 4 -25.47 0.37 -5.27
C LEU A 4 -24.96 -0.68 -6.27
N ILE A 5 -25.58 -0.76 -7.44
CA ILE A 5 -25.07 -1.60 -8.53
C ILE A 5 -24.30 -0.65 -9.45
N LEU A 6 -22.97 -0.64 -9.33
CA LEU A 6 -22.13 0.00 -10.31
C LEU A 6 -21.99 -0.96 -11.50
N ALA A 7 -22.34 -0.50 -12.70
CA ALA A 7 -22.20 -1.28 -13.93
C ALA A 7 -21.29 -0.53 -14.88
N GLN A 8 -20.18 -1.15 -15.26
CA GLN A 8 -19.26 -0.64 -16.26
C GLN A 8 -19.17 -1.62 -17.42
N VAL A 9 -19.26 -1.11 -18.65
CA VAL A 9 -19.28 -1.93 -19.87
C VAL A 9 -18.01 -1.66 -20.67
N LEU A 10 -17.21 -2.70 -20.86
CA LEU A 10 -16.01 -2.68 -21.72
C LEU A 10 -16.41 -3.19 -23.12
N THR A 11 -16.56 -2.27 -24.08
CA THR A 11 -16.94 -2.62 -25.47
C THR A 11 -15.74 -3.09 -26.31
N THR A 12 -14.53 -2.83 -25.85
CA THR A 12 -13.27 -3.21 -26.50
C THR A 12 -12.33 -3.84 -25.48
N ASN A 13 -11.23 -4.42 -25.93
CA ASN A 13 -10.19 -4.86 -25.00
C ASN A 13 -9.58 -3.63 -24.31
N GLY A 14 -9.14 -3.82 -23.07
CA GLY A 14 -8.60 -2.77 -22.23
C GLY A 14 -9.00 -2.92 -20.76
N THR A 15 -8.64 -1.91 -19.99
CA THR A 15 -8.75 -1.91 -18.54
C THR A 15 -9.64 -0.77 -18.07
N ALA A 16 -10.45 -1.02 -17.05
CA ALA A 16 -11.27 -0.02 -16.39
C ALA A 16 -11.12 -0.14 -14.87
N GLU A 17 -11.04 1.02 -14.20
CA GLU A 17 -11.00 1.10 -12.75
C GLU A 17 -12.35 1.56 -12.20
N CYS A 18 -12.80 0.90 -11.14
CA CYS A 18 -13.96 1.26 -10.34
C CYS A 18 -13.51 1.64 -8.92
N SER A 19 -13.69 2.91 -8.57
CA SER A 19 -13.48 3.44 -7.21
C SER A 19 -14.82 3.67 -6.49
N GLY A 20 -14.80 3.92 -5.18
CA GLY A 20 -16.01 4.16 -4.37
C GLY A 20 -16.70 2.89 -3.87
N LEU A 21 -15.97 1.77 -3.87
CA LEU A 21 -16.35 0.52 -3.23
C LEU A 21 -15.63 0.42 -1.88
N TYR A 22 -16.25 -0.27 -0.93
CA TYR A 22 -15.72 -0.47 0.41
C TYR A 22 -15.88 -1.92 0.81
N ASP A 23 -14.96 -2.42 1.63
CA ASP A 23 -15.05 -3.75 2.21
C ASP A 23 -16.09 -3.83 3.36
N GLU A 24 -16.15 -4.96 4.06
CA GLU A 24 -17.06 -5.14 5.19
C GLU A 24 -16.73 -4.27 6.41
N ASN A 25 -15.49 -3.81 6.53
CA ASN A 25 -15.00 -2.95 7.61
C ASN A 25 -15.20 -1.47 7.29
N GLY A 26 -15.49 -1.14 6.03
CA GLY A 26 -15.61 0.22 5.53
C GLY A 26 -14.31 0.79 4.97
N ASP A 27 -13.31 -0.06 4.73
CA ASP A 27 -12.04 0.34 4.10
C ASP A 27 -12.22 0.44 2.57
N PRO A 28 -11.66 1.48 1.91
CA PRO A 28 -11.84 1.68 0.47
C PRO A 28 -11.12 0.60 -0.34
N VAL A 29 -11.80 0.08 -1.36
CA VAL A 29 -11.24 -0.88 -2.31
C VAL A 29 -11.27 -0.33 -3.73
N THR A 30 -10.21 -0.61 -4.48
CA THR A 30 -10.13 -0.36 -5.91
C THR A 30 -10.40 -1.67 -6.64
N VAL A 31 -11.32 -1.63 -7.60
CA VAL A 31 -11.58 -2.77 -8.47
C VAL A 31 -11.10 -2.44 -9.87
N GLU A 32 -10.18 -3.25 -10.38
CA GLU A 32 -9.73 -3.20 -11.76
C GLU A 32 -10.40 -4.32 -12.55
N VAL A 33 -10.92 -3.99 -13.73
CA VAL A 33 -11.50 -4.93 -14.67
C VAL A 33 -10.71 -4.84 -15.96
N GLU A 34 -10.13 -5.96 -16.38
CA GLU A 34 -9.43 -6.06 -17.66
C GLU A 34 -10.20 -7.02 -18.58
N LYS A 35 -10.27 -6.64 -19.85
CA LYS A 35 -10.85 -7.46 -20.92
C LYS A 35 -9.82 -7.65 -22.02
N ASP A 36 -9.59 -8.90 -22.38
CA ASP A 36 -8.76 -9.31 -23.50
C ASP A 36 -9.47 -10.38 -24.34
N ASP A 37 -8.80 -10.90 -25.37
CA ASP A 37 -9.36 -11.93 -26.25
C ASP A 37 -9.62 -13.27 -25.53
N SER A 38 -8.97 -13.49 -24.38
CA SER A 38 -9.14 -14.68 -23.54
C SER A 38 -10.34 -14.58 -22.59
N GLY A 39 -10.83 -13.37 -22.30
CA GLY A 39 -11.97 -13.16 -21.43
C GLY A 39 -11.93 -11.85 -20.63
N VAL A 40 -12.43 -11.93 -19.40
CA VAL A 40 -12.50 -10.81 -18.47
C VAL A 40 -11.87 -11.25 -17.15
N SER A 41 -10.93 -10.46 -16.65
CA SER A 41 -10.32 -10.60 -15.33
C SER A 41 -10.78 -9.45 -14.43
N LEU A 42 -10.91 -9.75 -13.13
CA LEU A 42 -11.31 -8.77 -12.13
C LEU A 42 -10.35 -8.89 -10.96
N THR A 43 -9.71 -7.77 -10.62
CA THR A 43 -8.74 -7.69 -9.54
C THR A 43 -9.22 -6.67 -8.52
N ILE A 44 -9.23 -7.07 -7.25
CA ILE A 44 -9.68 -6.22 -6.14
C ILE A 44 -8.47 -5.94 -5.25
N TRP A 45 -8.12 -4.67 -5.15
CA TRP A 45 -7.05 -4.18 -4.30
C TRP A 45 -7.69 -3.50 -3.10
N GLN A 46 -7.33 -3.91 -1.89
CA GLN A 46 -7.59 -3.06 -0.73
C GLN A 46 -6.61 -1.90 -0.83
N ASN A 47 -7.14 -0.67 -0.89
CA ASN A 47 -6.32 0.49 -0.55
C ASN A 47 -6.20 0.42 0.96
N ALA A 48 -5.34 -0.48 1.45
CA ALA A 48 -4.67 -0.20 2.69
C ALA A 48 -4.00 1.14 2.41
N GLU A 49 -4.61 2.23 2.88
CA GLU A 49 -3.82 3.39 3.29
C GLU A 49 -2.62 2.76 3.97
N GLU A 50 -1.41 2.99 3.44
CA GLU A 50 -0.17 2.56 4.08
C GLU A 50 -0.37 2.97 5.53
N ARG A 51 -0.74 2.00 6.39
CA ARG A 51 -1.26 2.33 7.71
C ARG A 51 -0.11 3.08 8.29
N GLU A 52 -0.26 4.41 8.43
CA GLU A 52 0.84 5.33 8.72
C GLU A 52 1.71 4.58 9.69
N CYS A 53 2.92 4.18 9.24
CA CYS A 53 3.72 3.17 9.93
C CYS A 53 3.69 3.56 11.39
N ARG A 54 2.84 2.87 12.18
CA ARG A 54 2.47 3.38 13.50
C ARG A 54 3.79 3.43 14.18
N ASP A 55 4.25 4.63 14.53
CA ASP A 55 5.54 4.82 15.18
C ASP A 55 5.64 3.71 16.22
N CYS A 56 6.47 2.70 15.95
CA CYS A 56 6.44 1.44 16.68
C CYS A 56 6.94 1.66 18.12
N GLY A 57 7.13 2.92 18.51
CA GLY A 57 7.58 3.37 19.81
C GLY A 57 9.05 3.08 20.04
N ILE A 58 9.82 2.75 18.99
CA ILE A 58 11.26 2.56 19.14
C ILE A 58 11.88 3.94 19.38
N SER A 59 12.38 4.15 20.59
CA SER A 59 13.08 5.39 20.89
C SER A 59 14.36 5.49 20.04
N GLU A 60 14.80 6.71 19.73
CA GLU A 60 16.13 6.97 19.15
C GLU A 60 17.24 6.25 19.96
N GLU A 61 17.10 6.13 21.27
CA GLU A 61 18.04 5.37 22.12
C GLU A 61 18.03 3.85 21.80
N GLU A 62 16.87 3.28 21.48
CA GLU A 62 16.74 1.87 21.11
C GLU A 62 17.29 1.60 19.71
N ILE A 63 17.09 2.53 18.79
CA ILE A 63 17.69 2.51 17.45
C ILE A 63 19.22 2.56 17.56
N GLN A 64 19.75 3.54 18.30
CA GLN A 64 21.19 3.70 18.49
C GLN A 64 21.84 2.50 19.18
N ARG A 65 21.21 1.93 20.22
CA ARG A 65 21.72 0.72 20.88
C ARG A 65 21.74 -0.49 19.94
N THR A 66 20.72 -0.62 19.09
CA THR A 66 20.63 -1.74 18.15
C THR A 66 21.67 -1.61 17.05
N CYS A 67 21.83 -0.42 16.47
CA CYS A 67 22.78 -0.23 15.39
C CYS A 67 24.24 -0.10 15.84
N ALA A 68 24.51 0.31 17.09
CA ALA A 68 25.87 0.28 17.65
C ALA A 68 26.46 -1.14 17.79
N MET A 69 25.65 -2.20 17.63
CA MET A 69 26.11 -3.59 17.59
C MET A 69 26.61 -4.02 16.20
N TYR A 70 26.39 -3.20 15.17
CA TYR A 70 26.81 -3.44 13.79
C TYR A 70 27.90 -2.42 13.41
N GLU A 71 28.85 -2.81 12.55
CA GLU A 71 29.94 -1.93 12.13
C GLU A 71 29.47 -0.86 11.14
N ASP A 72 28.42 -1.16 10.35
CA ASP A 72 27.81 -0.27 9.36
C ASP A 72 26.28 -0.25 9.46
N CYS A 73 25.67 0.91 9.19
CA CYS A 73 24.21 1.07 9.19
C CYS A 73 23.51 0.21 8.13
N ASP A 74 24.18 -0.11 7.02
CA ASP A 74 23.64 -0.96 5.95
C ASP A 74 23.32 -2.40 6.41
N GLU A 75 24.03 -2.89 7.43
CA GLU A 75 23.85 -4.22 8.01
C GLU A 75 22.89 -4.20 9.22
N CYS A 76 22.48 -3.01 9.70
CA CYS A 76 21.56 -2.89 10.81
C CYS A 76 20.12 -3.28 10.39
N PRO A 77 19.39 -4.09 11.17
CA PRO A 77 17.98 -4.38 10.90
C PRO A 77 17.08 -3.14 10.97
N LEU A 78 17.57 -2.05 11.60
CA LEU A 78 16.93 -0.74 11.67
C LEU A 78 17.62 0.29 10.75
N LYS A 79 18.22 -0.16 9.64
CA LYS A 79 18.96 0.70 8.71
C LYS A 79 18.20 1.93 8.21
N ASP A 80 16.88 1.81 8.05
CA ASP A 80 15.98 2.90 7.66
C ASP A 80 15.94 4.06 8.68
N TYR A 81 16.34 3.76 9.92
CA TYR A 81 16.45 4.70 11.03
C TYR A 81 17.91 4.95 11.44
N CYS A 82 18.87 4.33 10.75
CA CYS A 82 20.29 4.40 11.03
C CYS A 82 20.95 5.38 10.06
N GLY A 83 21.02 6.63 10.46
CA GLY A 83 21.54 7.72 9.63
C GLY A 83 20.54 8.87 9.61
N ASP A 84 20.81 9.89 10.40
CA ASP A 84 20.15 11.18 10.27
C ASP A 84 20.67 11.80 8.98
N GLU A 85 19.93 11.65 7.88
CA GLU A 85 19.86 12.59 6.75
C GLU A 85 18.60 12.24 5.96
N SER A 86 17.55 13.03 6.13
CA SER A 86 16.39 13.02 5.25
C SER A 86 16.82 13.30 3.81
N GLU A 87 16.94 12.28 2.95
CA GLU A 87 16.77 12.50 1.51
C GLU A 87 15.27 12.70 1.23
N VAL A 88 14.77 13.88 1.59
CA VAL A 88 13.62 14.48 0.92
C VAL A 88 14.05 14.72 -0.53
N SER A 89 13.83 13.73 -1.39
CA SER A 89 13.73 14.01 -2.83
C SER A 89 12.43 14.80 -3.04
N SER A 90 12.58 16.11 -3.21
CA SER A 90 11.55 17.00 -3.76
C SER A 90 11.28 16.71 -5.24
#